data_AF-A0A920KCA7-F1
#
_entry.id   AF-A0A920KCA7-F1
#
_cell.length_a   1.000
_cell.length_b   1.000
_cell.length_c   1.000
_cell.angle_alpha   90.00
_cell.angle_beta   90.00
_cell.angle_gamma   90.00
#
_symmetry.space_group_name_H-M   'P 1'
#
loop_
_entity.id
_entity.type
_entity.pdbx_description
1 polymer ?
#
loop_
_entity_poly.entity_id
_entity_poly.type
_entity_poly.pdbx_seq_one_letter_code
_entity_poly.pdbx_strand_id
1 'polypeptide(L)'
;MKKDKLFAEIILNHEELNLYYDISSKLDFHEPKPDLVIYLQADINILLNRIQKRGEIYEYQITSDYLGSIVNAYAKYFHSYEESHC
;
A
#
# COMPACT_ATOMS: atom_id res chain seq x y z
N MET A 1 -1.18 9.29 -5.15
CA MET A 1 -2.58 8.77 -5.18
C MET A 1 -2.71 7.26 -5.39
N LYS A 2 -2.01 6.61 -6.32
CA LYS A 2 -2.15 5.15 -6.58
C LYS A 2 -1.80 4.28 -5.37
N LYS A 3 -0.72 4.62 -4.69
CA LYS A 3 -0.29 3.98 -3.44
C LYS A 3 -1.30 4.22 -2.31
N ASP A 4 -1.79 5.46 -2.19
CA ASP A 4 -2.70 5.87 -1.12
C ASP A 4 -4.06 5.17 -1.24
N LYS A 5 -4.56 5.00 -2.47
CA LYS A 5 -5.76 4.22 -2.75
C LYS A 5 -5.60 2.75 -2.34
N LEU A 6 -4.45 2.14 -2.60
CA LEU A 6 -4.17 0.76 -2.18
C LEU A 6 -4.23 0.63 -0.65
N PHE A 7 -3.68 1.61 0.09
CA PHE A 7 -3.80 1.62 1.55
C PHE A 7 -5.23 1.85 2.03
N ALA A 8 -5.98 2.73 1.37
CA ALA A 8 -7.37 2.98 1.68
C ALA A 8 -8.22 1.70 1.58
N GLU A 9 -8.03 0.91 0.52
CA GLU A 9 -8.74 -0.37 0.32
C GLU A 9 -8.41 -1.45 1.36
N ILE A 10 -7.25 -1.37 2.03
CA ILE A 10 -6.80 -2.35 3.02
C ILE A 10 -7.19 -1.95 4.44
N ILE A 11 -7.11 -0.66 4.75
CA ILE A 11 -7.22 -0.14 6.12
C ILE A 11 -8.65 0.32 6.43
N LEU A 12 -9.34 0.90 5.44
CA LEU A 12 -10.63 1.53 5.65
C LEU A 12 -11.78 0.55 5.48
N ASN A 13 -12.81 0.71 6.29
CA ASN A 13 -14.07 0.00 6.10
C ASN A 13 -14.87 0.60 4.92
N HIS A 14 -15.98 -0.03 4.55
CA HIS A 14 -16.75 0.40 3.37
C HIS A 14 -17.26 1.84 3.45
N GLU A 15 -17.67 2.32 4.63
CA GLU A 15 -18.17 3.69 4.81
C GLU A 15 -17.03 4.71 4.68
N GLU A 16 -15.90 4.43 5.33
CA GLU A 16 -14.69 5.23 5.27
C GLU A 16 -14.08 5.26 3.85
N LEU A 17 -14.15 4.15 3.14
CA LEU A 17 -13.67 4.04 1.76
C LEU A 17 -14.50 4.92 0.81
N ASN A 18 -15.82 4.96 0.99
CA ASN A 18 -16.69 5.86 0.23
C ASN A 18 -16.33 7.32 0.48
N LEU A 19 -16.10 7.70 1.75
CA LEU A 19 -15.67 9.04 2.11
C LEU A 19 -14.30 9.37 1.51
N TYR A 20 -13.37 8.41 1.51
CA TYR A 20 -12.06 8.56 0.86
C TYR A 20 -12.21 8.87 -0.63
N TYR A 21 -13.08 8.15 -1.36
CA TYR A 21 -13.33 8.41 -2.79
C TYR A 21 -13.99 9.77 -3.03
N ASP A 22 -14.93 10.17 -2.18
CA ASP A 22 -15.58 11.48 -2.27
C ASP A 22 -14.59 12.64 -2.07
N ILE A 23 -13.62 12.49 -1.18
CA ILE A 23 -12.58 13.50 -0.95
C ILE A 23 -11.53 13.43 -2.06
N SER A 24 -11.09 12.23 -2.44
CA SER A 24 -10.09 12.01 -3.48
C SER A 24 -10.55 12.52 -4.85
N SER A 25 -11.85 12.44 -5.17
CA SER A 25 -12.39 12.95 -6.44
C SER A 25 -12.48 14.47 -6.51
N LYS A 26 -12.58 15.14 -5.35
CA LYS A 26 -12.61 16.61 -5.24
C LYS A 26 -11.22 17.22 -5.20
N LEU A 27 -10.22 16.43 -4.86
CA LEU A 27 -8.80 16.80 -4.90
C LEU A 27 -8.30 16.64 -6.34
N ASP A 28 -8.34 17.74 -7.09
CA ASP A 28 -7.84 17.82 -8.48
C ASP A 28 -6.29 17.76 -8.50
N PHE A 29 -5.74 16.60 -8.11
CA PHE A 29 -4.31 16.32 -8.05
C PHE A 29 -3.85 15.71 -9.38
N HIS A 30 -3.28 16.56 -10.24
CA HIS A 30 -2.53 16.10 -11.42
C HIS A 30 -1.15 15.60 -10.99
N GLU A 31 -1.07 14.31 -10.62
CA GLU A 31 0.21 13.64 -10.36
C GLU A 31 0.84 13.22 -11.72
N PRO A 32 2.10 13.59 -12.01
CA PRO A 32 2.76 13.15 -13.23
C PRO A 32 2.86 11.63 -13.26
N LYS A 33 2.61 11.01 -14.42
CA LYS A 33 2.73 9.56 -14.58
C LYS A 33 4.21 9.18 -14.39
N PRO A 34 4.55 8.25 -13.49
CA PRO A 34 5.94 7.82 -13.31
C PRO A 34 6.41 7.01 -14.53
N ASP A 35 7.63 7.28 -15.00
CA ASP A 35 8.26 6.55 -16.11
C ASP A 35 8.80 5.17 -15.69
N LEU A 36 9.05 4.98 -14.39
CA LEU A 36 9.56 3.73 -13.81
C LEU A 36 8.95 3.50 -12.44
N VAL A 37 8.55 2.25 -12.16
CA VAL A 37 8.11 1.82 -10.84
C VAL A 37 8.96 0.63 -10.40
N ILE A 38 9.62 0.74 -9.24
CA ILE A 38 10.45 -0.32 -8.68
C ILE A 38 9.70 -1.00 -7.54
N TYR A 39 9.45 -2.30 -7.67
CA TYR A 39 8.87 -3.12 -6.61
C TYR A 39 9.96 -3.91 -5.89
N LEU A 40 10.07 -3.73 -4.57
CA LEU A 40 11.04 -4.44 -3.73
C LEU A 40 10.30 -5.49 -2.89
N GLN A 41 10.44 -6.75 -3.27
CA GLN A 41 9.87 -7.87 -2.53
C GLN A 41 10.88 -8.43 -1.52
N ALA A 42 10.39 -8.74 -0.32
CA ALA A 42 11.14 -9.44 0.72
C ALA A 42 10.19 -10.29 1.57
N ASP A 43 10.71 -11.33 2.20
CA ASP A 43 9.92 -12.18 3.09
C ASP A 43 9.43 -11.42 4.34
N ILE A 44 8.24 -11.78 4.82
CA ILE A 44 7.60 -11.20 6.00
C ILE A 44 8.55 -11.24 7.21
N ASN A 45 9.26 -12.36 7.40
CA ASN A 45 10.23 -12.52 8.49
C ASN A 45 11.40 -11.51 8.40
N ILE A 46 11.86 -11.20 7.19
CA ILE A 46 12.93 -10.21 6.94
C ILE A 46 12.40 -8.80 7.19
N LEU A 47 11.16 -8.52 6.76
CA LEU A 47 10.51 -7.23 6.97
C LEU A 47 10.29 -6.94 8.45
N LEU A 48 9.77 -7.91 9.21
CA LEU A 48 9.59 -7.79 10.67
C LEU A 48 10.92 -7.56 11.39
N ASN A 49 11.99 -8.28 11.01
CA ASN A 49 13.31 -8.07 11.59
C ASN A 49 13.84 -6.65 11.30
N ARG A 50 13.64 -6.13 10.08
CA ARG A 50 14.02 -4.75 9.71
C ARG A 50 13.23 -3.69 10.47
N ILE A 51 11.93 -3.91 10.66
CA ILE A 51 11.06 -3.04 11.46
C ILE A 51 11.52 -3.02 12.93
N GLN A 52 11.74 -4.20 13.52
CA GLN A 52 12.25 -4.31 14.89
C GLN A 52 13.61 -3.65 15.06
N LYS A 53 14.50 -3.77 14.07
CA LYS A 53 15.82 -3.13 14.08
C LYS A 53 15.75 -1.60 13.98
N ARG A 54 14.68 -1.03 13.43
CA ARG A 54 14.46 0.43 13.38
C ARG A 54 14.12 1.02 14.74
N GLY A 55 13.43 0.26 15.60
CA GLY A 55 13.19 0.62 17.00
C GLY A 55 12.15 1.73 17.21
N GLU A 56 11.32 2.04 16.21
CA GLU A 56 10.27 3.06 16.30
C GLU A 56 9.06 2.52 17.06
N ILE A 57 8.61 3.23 18.09
CA ILE A 57 7.58 2.76 19.05
C ILE A 57 6.25 2.45 18.36
N TYR A 58 5.88 3.21 17.33
CA TYR A 58 4.64 3.01 16.56
C TYR A 58 4.72 1.80 15.61
N GLU A 59 5.92 1.36 15.21
CA GLU A 59 6.06 0.20 14.33
C GLU A 59 5.92 -1.13 15.08
N TYR A 60 6.03 -1.14 16.42
CA TYR A 60 5.82 -2.35 17.23
C TYR A 60 4.38 -2.87 17.22
N GLN A 61 3.41 -2.02 16.88
CA GLN A 61 2.00 -2.42 16.77
C GLN A 61 1.69 -3.10 15.43
N ILE A 62 2.65 -3.14 14.50
CA ILE A 62 2.50 -3.80 13.21
C ILE A 62 2.53 -5.32 13.43
N THR A 63 1.38 -5.97 13.24
CA THR A 63 1.27 -7.43 13.32
C THR A 63 1.77 -8.10 12.04
N SER A 64 2.24 -9.34 12.16
CA SER A 64 2.64 -10.15 11.01
C SER A 64 1.50 -10.33 10.00
N ASP A 65 0.26 -10.49 10.49
CA ASP A 65 -0.92 -10.68 9.64
C ASP A 65 -1.28 -9.41 8.85
N TYR A 66 -1.16 -8.25 9.49
CA TYR A 66 -1.34 -6.96 8.81
C TYR A 66 -0.27 -6.76 7.74
N LEU A 67 1.00 -7.07 8.05
CA LEU A 67 2.08 -6.99 7.09
C LEU A 67 1.89 -7.95 5.91
N GLY A 68 1.43 -9.18 6.17
CA GLY A 68 1.10 -10.15 5.13
C GLY A 68 -0.04 -9.69 4.23
N SER A 69 -1.07 -9.07 4.81
CA SER A 69 -2.20 -8.49 4.07
C SER A 69 -1.74 -7.38 3.12
N ILE A 70 -0.85 -6.50 3.60
CA ILE A 70 -0.22 -5.46 2.78
C ILE A 70 0.60 -6.09 1.65
N VAL A 71 1.50 -7.03 1.95
CA VAL A 71 2.36 -7.66 0.93
C VAL A 71 1.51 -8.30 -0.18
N ASN A 72 0.44 -9.01 0.19
CA ASN A 72 -0.48 -9.62 -0.78
C ASN A 72 -1.23 -8.59 -1.62
N ALA A 73 -1.69 -7.49 -1.02
CA ALA A 73 -2.37 -6.43 -1.76
C ALA A 73 -1.42 -5.72 -2.74
N TYR A 74 -0.19 -5.46 -2.32
CA TYR A 74 0.86 -4.92 -3.21
C TYR A 74 1.19 -5.87 -4.35
N ALA A 75 1.33 -7.17 -4.09
CA ALA A 75 1.59 -8.16 -5.13
C ALA A 75 0.47 -8.18 -6.20
N LYS A 76 -0.80 -8.16 -5.77
CA LYS A 76 -1.96 -8.08 -6.69
C LYS A 76 -1.97 -6.78 -7.49
N TYR A 77 -1.68 -5.66 -6.84
CA TYR A 77 -1.61 -4.35 -7.48
C TYR A 77 -0.52 -4.31 -8.57
N PHE A 78 0.68 -4.78 -8.26
CA PHE A 78 1.79 -4.80 -9.23
C PHE A 78 1.55 -5.78 -10.38
N HIS A 79 0.93 -6.93 -10.12
CA HIS A 79 0.58 -7.88 -11.18
C HIS A 79 -0.41 -7.28 -12.19
N SER A 80 -1.48 -6.64 -11.71
CA SER A 80 -2.44 -5.93 -12.57
C SER A 80 -1.85 -4.68 -13.26
N TYR A 81 -0.83 -4.06 -12.66
CA TYR A 81 -0.09 -2.95 -13.25
C TYR A 81 0.74 -3.39 -14.46
N GLU A 82 1.37 -4.57 -14.41
CA GLU A 82 2.10 -5.15 -15.55
C GLU A 82 1.15 -5.59 -16.68
N GLU A 83 0.01 -6.22 -16.38
CA GLU A 83 -0.98 -6.61 -17.40
C GLU A 83 -1.57 -5.41 -18.16
N SER A 84 -1.71 -4.27 -17.49
CA SER A 84 -2.24 -3.04 -18.10
C SER A 84 -1.25 -2.31 -19.02
N HIS A 85 0.01 -2.77 -19.10
CA HIS A 85 1.05 -2.20 -19.95
C HIS A 85 1.48 -3.13 -21.11
N CYS A 86 0.70 -4.17 -21.42
CA CYS A 86 0.77 -4.91 -22.68
C CYS A 86 -0.14 -4.28 -23.76
#